data_AF-A0A0F8WPW4-F1
#
_entry.id   AF-A0A0F8WPW4-F1
#
_cell.length_a   1.000
_cell.length_b   1.000
_cell.length_c   1.000
_cell.angle_alpha   90.00
_cell.angle_beta   90.00
_cell.angle_gamma   90.00
#
_symmetry.space_group_name_H-M   'P 1'
#
loop_
_entity.id
_entity.type
_entity.pdbx_description
1 polymer ?
#
loop_
_entity_poly.entity_id
_entity_poly.type
_entity_poly.pdbx_seq_one_letter_code
_entity_poly.pdbx_strand_id
1 'polypeptide(L)'
;MLESLQIAGDLIAAVHLSSALAMILGLALGILIGVLPGMGPLLGAVLAIPFTFHMSPVPAIALLLGIYQGGNYGGAITATVLGIPGTPMSAATLMDAYPMALKGAASEAVTLAAVASFFGTVFSGIVLVVISKYLAKVAIGFGPAETMSLTLLGLTAIAALSQGSTIKGLLAGLFGLSIATIGSDPLTGFTRFNFGRPEIEGGVTLVALFMGIFAISELMIQIEKPIRVFQTTDRLGVAFPMFRCLWTRAFGLIRSS
;
A
#
# COMPACT_ATOMS: atom_id res chain seq x y z
N MET A 1 12.07 32.99 9.03
CA MET A 1 10.93 33.90 8.74
C MET A 1 10.36 33.66 7.34
N LEU A 2 11.19 33.56 6.30
CA LEU A 2 10.71 33.24 4.93
C LEU A 2 10.18 31.81 4.80
N GLU A 3 10.87 30.80 5.33
CA GLU A 3 10.38 29.40 5.33
C GLU A 3 9.04 29.23 6.06
N SER A 4 8.87 29.88 7.20
CA SER A 4 7.64 29.82 7.98
C SER A 4 6.45 30.49 7.27
N LEU A 5 6.72 31.54 6.49
CA LEU A 5 5.72 32.21 5.65
C LEU A 5 5.32 31.34 4.44
N GLN A 6 6.29 30.62 3.87
CA GLN A 6 6.05 29.74 2.73
C GLN A 6 5.23 28.50 3.13
N ILE A 7 5.55 27.88 4.27
CA ILE A 7 4.75 26.77 4.83
C ILE A 7 3.31 27.20 5.09
N ALA A 8 3.09 28.40 5.62
CA ALA A 8 1.75 28.93 5.84
C ALA A 8 1.00 29.15 4.51
N GLY A 9 1.69 29.65 3.48
CA GLY A 9 1.13 29.80 2.13
C GLY A 9 0.74 28.47 1.47
N ASP A 10 1.61 27.47 1.58
CA ASP A 10 1.37 26.12 1.04
C ASP A 10 0.20 25.42 1.76
N LEU A 11 0.05 25.64 3.07
CA LEU A 11 -1.07 25.09 3.85
C LEU A 11 -2.40 25.72 3.41
N ILE A 12 -2.42 27.03 3.14
CA ILE A 12 -3.61 27.72 2.63
C ILE A 12 -3.94 27.23 1.21
N ALA A 13 -2.93 27.05 0.36
CA ALA A 13 -3.10 26.51 -0.99
C ALA A 13 -3.60 25.05 -0.99
N ALA A 14 -3.22 24.25 0.01
CA ALA A 14 -3.67 22.87 0.16
C ALA A 14 -5.17 22.78 0.49
N VAL A 15 -5.71 23.76 1.23
CA VAL A 15 -7.14 23.84 1.60
C VAL A 15 -7.97 24.52 0.49
N HIS A 16 -7.33 25.10 -0.52
CA HIS A 16 -8.00 25.76 -1.63
C HIS A 16 -8.91 24.81 -2.40
N LEU A 17 -10.03 25.33 -2.93
CA LEU A 17 -11.08 24.54 -3.59
C LEU A 17 -10.56 23.67 -4.74
N SER A 18 -9.60 24.18 -5.52
CA SER A 18 -8.95 23.44 -6.60
C SER A 18 -8.22 22.20 -6.11
N SER A 19 -7.51 22.30 -4.98
CA SER A 19 -6.75 21.21 -4.37
C SER A 19 -7.69 20.18 -3.74
N ALA A 20 -8.76 20.63 -3.09
CA ALA A 20 -9.79 19.76 -2.54
C ALA A 20 -10.52 18.97 -3.65
N LEU A 21 -10.93 19.61 -4.74
CA LEU A 21 -11.55 18.94 -5.88
C LEU A 21 -10.61 17.94 -6.55
N ALA A 22 -9.35 18.32 -6.75
CA ALA A 22 -8.32 17.42 -7.27
C ALA A 22 -8.12 16.20 -6.37
N MET A 23 -8.09 16.40 -5.05
CA MET A 23 -7.97 15.29 -4.08
C MET A 23 -9.19 14.37 -4.10
N ILE A 24 -10.41 14.92 -4.15
CA ILE A 24 -11.65 14.12 -4.21
C ILE A 24 -11.70 13.30 -5.50
N LEU A 25 -11.40 13.93 -6.64
CA LEU A 25 -11.33 13.24 -7.94
C LEU A 25 -10.25 12.16 -7.93
N GLY A 26 -9.07 12.48 -7.40
CA GLY A 26 -7.98 11.54 -7.25
C GLY A 26 -8.37 10.36 -6.37
N LEU A 27 -9.02 10.60 -5.24
CA LEU A 27 -9.51 9.55 -4.34
C LEU A 27 -10.52 8.65 -5.04
N ALA A 28 -11.51 9.21 -5.74
CA ALA A 28 -12.51 8.44 -6.47
C ALA A 28 -11.88 7.57 -7.57
N LEU A 29 -11.01 8.16 -8.39
CA LEU A 29 -10.26 7.43 -9.42
C LEU A 29 -9.36 6.36 -8.81
N GLY A 30 -8.67 6.68 -7.72
CA GLY A 30 -7.84 5.76 -6.97
C GLY A 30 -8.63 4.54 -6.49
N ILE A 31 -9.79 4.75 -5.88
CA ILE A 31 -10.65 3.65 -5.41
C ILE A 31 -11.07 2.76 -6.58
N LEU A 32 -11.52 3.34 -7.70
CA LEU A 32 -11.91 2.58 -8.88
C LEU A 32 -10.77 1.72 -9.42
N ILE A 33 -9.56 2.29 -9.50
CA ILE A 33 -8.36 1.58 -9.96
C ILE A 33 -7.97 0.49 -8.94
N GLY A 34 -7.98 0.82 -7.65
CA GLY A 34 -7.53 -0.08 -6.59
C GLY A 34 -8.44 -1.29 -6.38
N VAL A 35 -9.72 -1.18 -6.71
CA VAL A 35 -10.64 -2.33 -6.68
C VAL A 35 -10.26 -3.37 -7.75
N LEU A 36 -9.61 -2.97 -8.84
CA LEU A 36 -9.15 -3.91 -9.86
C LEU A 36 -7.91 -4.67 -9.34
N PRO A 37 -7.99 -5.99 -9.10
CA PRO A 37 -6.85 -6.75 -8.60
C PRO A 37 -5.71 -6.66 -9.62
N GLY A 38 -4.51 -6.29 -9.16
CA GLY A 38 -3.33 -6.16 -10.00
C GLY A 38 -3.02 -4.74 -10.47
N MET A 39 -3.96 -3.81 -10.37
CA MET A 39 -3.70 -2.40 -10.62
C MET A 39 -3.27 -1.70 -9.34
N GLY A 40 -1.96 -1.74 -9.06
CA GLY A 40 -1.41 -1.07 -7.89
C GLY A 40 -1.60 0.46 -7.93
N PRO A 41 -1.64 1.14 -6.75
CA PRO A 41 -1.84 2.59 -6.64
C PRO A 41 -0.78 3.40 -7.39
N LEU A 42 0.43 2.86 -7.49
CA LEU A 42 1.53 3.46 -8.25
C LEU A 42 1.21 3.56 -9.74
N LEU A 43 0.61 2.53 -10.33
CA LEU A 43 0.24 2.54 -11.75
C LEU A 43 -0.86 3.59 -12.00
N GLY A 44 -1.85 3.67 -11.11
CA GLY A 44 -2.88 4.72 -11.18
C GLY A 44 -2.29 6.12 -11.11
N ALA A 45 -1.34 6.36 -10.21
CA ALA A 45 -0.65 7.64 -10.11
C ALA A 45 0.17 7.95 -11.39
N VAL A 46 0.88 6.96 -11.93
CA VAL A 46 1.66 7.10 -13.18
C VAL A 46 0.76 7.46 -14.37
N LEU A 47 -0.39 6.79 -14.51
CA LEU A 47 -1.37 7.09 -15.56
C LEU A 47 -1.97 8.49 -15.43
N ALA A 48 -1.96 9.07 -14.22
CA ALA A 48 -2.45 10.42 -13.97
C ALA A 48 -1.40 11.53 -14.22
N ILE A 49 -0.10 11.20 -14.31
CA ILE A 49 0.98 12.18 -14.53
C ILE A 49 0.71 13.11 -15.73
N PRO A 50 0.27 12.63 -16.91
CA PRO A 50 0.03 13.52 -18.06
C PRO A 50 -0.98 14.64 -17.78
N PHE A 51 -1.97 14.36 -16.94
CA PHE A 51 -2.98 15.34 -16.53
C PHE A 51 -2.40 16.38 -15.57
N THR A 52 -1.40 15.99 -14.75
CA THR A 52 -0.75 16.90 -13.80
C THR A 52 0.12 17.98 -14.46
N PHE A 53 0.59 17.77 -15.70
CA PHE A 53 1.41 18.76 -16.41
C PHE A 53 0.68 20.07 -16.71
N HIS A 54 -0.64 20.05 -16.73
CA HIS A 54 -1.48 21.23 -16.97
C HIS A 54 -2.02 21.85 -15.67
N MET A 55 -1.66 21.31 -14.52
CA MET A 55 -2.15 21.73 -13.21
C MET A 55 -1.08 22.52 -12.45
N SER A 56 -1.49 23.40 -11.54
CA SER A 56 -0.54 23.99 -10.59
C SER A 56 0.01 22.91 -9.63
N PRO A 57 1.22 23.09 -9.05
CA PRO A 57 1.90 22.02 -8.30
C PRO A 57 1.10 21.45 -7.14
N VAL A 58 0.39 22.30 -6.39
CA VAL A 58 -0.38 21.88 -5.20
C VAL A 58 -1.55 20.94 -5.56
N PRO A 59 -2.49 21.32 -6.46
CA PRO A 59 -3.56 20.41 -6.86
C PRO A 59 -3.06 19.21 -7.65
N ALA A 60 -1.96 19.32 -8.40
CA ALA A 60 -1.31 18.17 -9.05
C ALA A 60 -0.87 17.11 -8.03
N ILE A 61 -0.14 17.52 -6.98
CA ILE A 61 0.29 16.64 -5.91
C ILE A 61 -0.93 16.09 -5.14
N ALA A 62 -1.94 16.93 -4.87
CA ALA A 62 -3.17 16.50 -4.21
C ALA A 62 -3.93 15.43 -5.00
N LEU A 63 -4.00 15.54 -6.33
CA LEU A 63 -4.57 14.52 -7.21
C LEU A 63 -3.81 13.20 -7.10
N LEU A 64 -2.48 13.24 -7.24
CA LEU A 64 -1.63 12.05 -7.19
C LEU A 64 -1.70 11.34 -5.83
N LEU A 65 -1.68 12.10 -4.74
CA LEU A 65 -1.86 11.56 -3.38
C LEU A 65 -3.26 10.97 -3.20
N GLY A 66 -4.29 11.63 -3.74
CA GLY A 66 -5.66 11.10 -3.76
C GLY A 66 -5.73 9.75 -4.45
N ILE A 67 -5.13 9.61 -5.64
CA ILE A 67 -5.10 8.35 -6.39
C ILE A 67 -4.34 7.28 -5.62
N TYR A 68 -3.19 7.63 -5.06
CA TYR A 68 -2.38 6.70 -4.28
C TYR A 68 -3.14 6.17 -3.06
N GLN A 69 -3.75 7.07 -2.28
CA GLN A 69 -4.47 6.69 -1.06
C GLN A 69 -5.78 5.97 -1.38
N GLY A 70 -6.51 6.43 -2.39
CA GLY A 70 -7.72 5.79 -2.89
C GLY A 70 -7.44 4.39 -3.42
N GLY A 71 -6.34 4.21 -4.15
CA GLY A 71 -5.90 2.90 -4.66
C GLY A 71 -5.52 1.92 -3.56
N ASN A 72 -4.81 2.37 -2.53
CA ASN A 72 -4.52 1.55 -1.35
C ASN A 72 -5.79 1.10 -0.63
N TYR A 73 -6.76 2.01 -0.47
CA TYR A 73 -8.05 1.67 0.13
C TYR A 73 -8.89 0.73 -0.77
N GLY A 74 -8.95 1.00 -2.08
CA GLY A 74 -9.62 0.14 -3.05
C GLY A 74 -9.08 -1.30 -3.04
N GLY A 75 -7.75 -1.45 -2.95
CA GLY A 75 -7.09 -2.75 -2.84
C GLY A 75 -7.46 -3.52 -1.56
N ALA A 76 -7.74 -2.79 -0.46
CA ALA A 76 -8.23 -3.40 0.78
C ALA A 76 -9.69 -3.90 0.65
N ILE A 77 -10.53 -3.24 -0.17
CA ILE A 77 -11.89 -3.72 -0.46
C ILE A 77 -11.82 -5.07 -1.19
N THR A 78 -11.02 -5.16 -2.24
CA THR A 78 -10.84 -6.40 -3.02
C THR A 78 -10.21 -7.50 -2.19
N ALA A 79 -9.22 -7.18 -1.34
CA ALA A 79 -8.69 -8.13 -0.36
C ALA A 79 -9.80 -8.69 0.55
N THR A 80 -10.64 -7.80 1.09
CA THR A 80 -11.70 -8.18 2.04
C THR A 80 -12.77 -9.06 1.41
N VAL A 81 -13.24 -8.72 0.22
CA VAL A 81 -14.41 -9.41 -0.38
C VAL A 81 -13.98 -10.62 -1.21
N LEU A 82 -12.89 -10.52 -1.97
CA LEU A 82 -12.49 -11.54 -2.95
C LEU A 82 -11.36 -12.44 -2.46
N GLY A 83 -10.69 -12.10 -1.36
CA GLY A 83 -9.54 -12.85 -0.88
C GLY A 83 -8.26 -12.57 -1.67
N ILE A 84 -8.33 -11.67 -2.66
CA ILE A 84 -7.22 -11.36 -3.56
C ILE A 84 -6.76 -9.93 -3.25
N PRO A 85 -5.54 -9.74 -2.71
CA PRO A 85 -5.06 -8.41 -2.36
C PRO A 85 -4.79 -7.60 -3.64
N GLY A 86 -5.36 -6.39 -3.74
CA GLY A 86 -5.08 -5.49 -4.87
C GLY A 86 -3.73 -4.78 -4.77
N THR A 87 -3.15 -4.73 -3.56
CA THR A 87 -1.81 -4.17 -3.31
C THR A 87 -1.03 -5.05 -2.33
N PRO A 88 0.32 -5.01 -2.36
CA PRO A 88 1.13 -5.72 -1.37
C PRO A 88 0.85 -5.28 0.08
N MET A 89 0.50 -4.00 0.30
CA MET A 89 0.15 -3.49 1.64
C MET A 89 -1.17 -4.07 2.16
N SER A 90 -2.10 -4.41 1.25
CA SER A 90 -3.39 -5.03 1.61
C SER A 90 -3.26 -6.51 1.97
N ALA A 91 -2.10 -7.14 1.78
CA ALA A 91 -1.89 -8.54 2.17
C ALA A 91 -1.98 -8.74 3.69
N ALA A 92 -1.56 -7.75 4.49
CA ALA A 92 -1.76 -7.79 5.94
C ALA A 92 -3.25 -7.64 6.30
N THR A 93 -3.94 -6.70 5.66
CA THR A 93 -5.39 -6.48 5.86
C THR A 93 -6.20 -7.72 5.47
N LEU A 94 -5.80 -8.42 4.40
CA LEU A 94 -6.42 -9.66 3.93
C LEU A 94 -6.52 -10.70 5.04
N MET A 95 -5.43 -10.89 5.81
CA MET A 95 -5.35 -11.94 6.84
C MET A 95 -6.45 -11.79 7.91
N ASP A 96 -6.85 -10.55 8.22
CA ASP A 96 -7.90 -10.28 9.22
C ASP A 96 -9.28 -10.08 8.57
N ALA A 97 -9.33 -9.34 7.47
CA ALA A 97 -10.59 -8.89 6.86
C ALA A 97 -11.29 -9.99 6.07
N TYR A 98 -10.55 -10.86 5.36
CA TYR A 98 -11.14 -11.93 4.57
C TYR A 98 -11.87 -12.98 5.43
N PRO A 99 -11.30 -13.47 6.57
CA PRO A 99 -12.04 -14.34 7.48
C PRO A 99 -13.30 -13.69 8.09
N MET A 100 -13.32 -12.36 8.26
CA MET A 100 -14.53 -11.64 8.68
C MET A 100 -15.58 -11.60 7.57
N ALA A 101 -15.18 -11.37 6.32
CA ALA A 101 -16.08 -11.42 5.18
C ALA A 101 -16.70 -12.80 4.98
N LEU A 102 -15.92 -13.88 5.16
CA LEU A 102 -16.42 -15.26 5.12
C LEU A 102 -17.48 -15.58 6.19
N LYS A 103 -17.50 -14.82 7.30
CA LYS A 103 -18.51 -14.93 8.37
C LYS A 103 -19.74 -14.05 8.12
N GLY A 104 -19.87 -13.45 6.94
CA GLY A 104 -20.96 -12.53 6.59
C GLY A 104 -20.77 -11.10 7.09
N ALA A 105 -19.62 -10.75 7.68
CA ALA A 105 -19.33 -9.43 8.24
C ALA A 105 -18.49 -8.55 7.28
N ALA A 106 -18.71 -8.68 5.97
CA ALA A 106 -17.89 -8.00 4.94
C ALA A 106 -17.99 -6.47 5.02
N SER A 107 -19.20 -5.92 5.24
CA SER A 107 -19.41 -4.48 5.39
C SER A 107 -18.72 -3.92 6.65
N GLU A 108 -18.73 -4.67 7.75
CA GLU A 108 -18.02 -4.33 8.99
C GLU A 108 -16.51 -4.35 8.78
N ALA A 109 -15.98 -5.38 8.10
CA ALA A 109 -14.55 -5.51 7.81
C ALA A 109 -14.04 -4.35 6.92
N VAL A 110 -14.77 -4.01 5.85
CA VAL A 110 -14.42 -2.86 4.98
C VAL A 110 -14.48 -1.55 5.77
N THR A 111 -15.49 -1.38 6.63
CA THR A 111 -15.62 -0.17 7.46
C THR A 111 -14.47 -0.04 8.45
N LEU A 112 -14.07 -1.15 9.11
CA LEU A 112 -12.94 -1.17 10.02
C LEU A 112 -11.63 -0.82 9.30
N ALA A 113 -11.41 -1.40 8.12
CA ALA A 113 -10.25 -1.08 7.29
C ALA A 113 -10.22 0.40 6.89
N ALA A 114 -11.37 1.00 6.53
CA ALA A 114 -11.48 2.41 6.20
C ALA A 114 -11.11 3.32 7.37
N VAL A 115 -11.66 3.04 8.55
CA VAL A 115 -11.44 3.84 9.76
C VAL A 115 -9.99 3.71 10.25
N ALA A 116 -9.47 2.50 10.30
CA ALA A 116 -8.07 2.26 10.66
C ALA A 116 -7.11 2.98 9.70
N SER A 117 -7.40 2.95 8.40
CA SER A 117 -6.62 3.66 7.38
C SER A 117 -6.71 5.17 7.54
N PHE A 118 -7.88 5.73 7.84
CA PHE A 118 -8.06 7.16 8.06
C PHE A 118 -7.24 7.65 9.25
N PHE A 119 -7.41 7.04 10.43
CA PHE A 119 -6.65 7.42 11.62
C PHE A 119 -5.16 7.15 11.46
N GLY A 120 -4.78 6.03 10.84
CA GLY A 120 -3.39 5.70 10.54
C GLY A 120 -2.75 6.75 9.63
N THR A 121 -3.45 7.19 8.59
CA THR A 121 -2.96 8.22 7.65
C THR A 121 -2.84 9.58 8.31
N VAL A 122 -3.85 10.01 9.08
CA VAL A 122 -3.82 11.29 9.81
C VAL A 122 -2.69 11.30 10.84
N PHE A 123 -2.60 10.25 11.66
CA PHE A 123 -1.56 10.13 12.67
C PHE A 123 -0.16 10.06 12.05
N SER A 124 0.04 9.21 11.05
CA SER A 124 1.32 9.09 10.32
C SER A 124 1.71 10.40 9.66
N GLY A 125 0.74 11.11 9.05
CA GLY A 125 0.97 12.42 8.44
C GLY A 125 1.46 13.47 9.45
N ILE A 126 0.83 13.56 10.63
CA ILE A 126 1.25 14.47 11.71
C ILE A 126 2.66 14.11 12.19
N VAL A 127 2.91 12.84 12.46
CA VAL A 127 4.22 12.34 12.90
C VAL A 127 5.30 12.65 11.86
N LEU A 128 5.00 12.43 10.58
CA LEU A 128 5.91 12.71 9.48
C LEU A 128 6.21 14.22 9.38
N VAL A 129 5.21 15.09 9.47
CA VAL A 129 5.42 16.54 9.45
C VAL A 129 6.37 16.98 10.58
N VAL A 130 6.17 16.46 11.79
CA VAL A 130 7.00 16.79 12.96
C VAL A 130 8.43 16.28 12.81
N ILE A 131 8.61 15.05 12.30
CA ILE A 131 9.93 14.40 12.24
C ILE A 131 10.67 14.69 10.92
N SER A 132 9.98 15.18 9.89
CA SER A 132 10.50 15.37 8.52
C SER A 132 11.87 16.05 8.46
N LYS A 133 12.07 17.14 9.23
CA LYS A 133 13.34 17.87 9.26
C LYS A 133 14.50 17.04 9.81
N TYR A 134 14.25 16.22 10.82
CA TYR A 134 15.27 15.32 11.35
C TYR A 134 15.56 14.18 10.38
N LEU A 135 14.50 13.62 9.78
CA LEU A 135 14.61 12.56 8.80
C LEU A 135 15.44 13.00 7.57
N ALA A 136 15.24 14.22 7.08
CA ALA A 136 16.01 14.77 5.97
C ALA A 136 17.52 14.89 6.29
N LYS A 137 17.88 15.31 7.51
CA LYS A 137 19.30 15.39 7.93
C LYS A 137 19.95 14.01 7.98
N VAL A 138 19.23 13.02 8.48
CA VAL A 138 19.71 11.62 8.53
C VAL A 138 19.86 11.06 7.12
N ALA A 139 18.88 11.29 6.25
CA ALA A 139 18.89 10.79 4.87
C ALA A 139 20.07 11.33 4.05
N ILE A 140 20.44 12.61 4.21
CA ILE A 140 21.60 13.21 3.52
C ILE A 140 22.92 12.60 4.02
N GLY A 141 22.95 12.09 5.25
CA GLY A 141 24.12 11.43 5.83
C GLY A 141 24.29 9.96 5.45
N PHE A 142 23.36 9.36 4.70
CA PHE A 142 23.46 7.96 4.31
C PHE A 142 24.54 7.74 3.25
N GLY A 143 25.56 6.98 3.62
CA GLY A 143 26.58 6.49 2.71
C GLY A 143 26.42 5.01 2.39
N PRO A 144 27.46 4.41 1.78
CA PRO A 144 27.51 2.99 1.49
C PRO A 144 27.37 2.11 2.74
N ALA A 145 27.96 2.53 3.87
CA ALA A 145 27.96 1.76 5.12
C ALA A 145 26.56 1.69 5.76
N GLU A 146 25.84 2.81 5.80
CA GLU A 146 24.47 2.89 6.32
C GLU A 146 23.50 2.11 5.43
N THR A 147 23.67 2.21 4.11
CA THR A 147 22.87 1.45 3.13
C THR A 147 23.10 -0.05 3.26
N MET A 148 24.35 -0.49 3.45
CA MET A 148 24.68 -1.89 3.73
C MET A 148 24.04 -2.36 5.04
N SER A 149 24.16 -1.56 6.09
CA SER A 149 23.62 -1.87 7.42
C SER A 149 22.09 -2.00 7.39
N LEU A 150 21.41 -1.11 6.66
CA LEU A 150 19.95 -1.20 6.46
C LEU A 150 19.54 -2.40 5.63
N THR A 151 20.32 -2.75 4.60
CA THR A 151 20.07 -3.95 3.80
C THR A 151 20.20 -5.20 4.67
N LEU A 152 21.26 -5.29 5.50
CA LEU A 152 21.43 -6.37 6.47
C LEU A 152 20.30 -6.38 7.50
N LEU A 153 19.88 -5.22 8.01
CA LEU A 153 18.74 -5.12 8.91
C LEU A 153 17.48 -5.70 8.25
N GLY A 154 17.19 -5.35 6.99
CA GLY A 154 16.09 -5.93 6.23
C GLY A 154 16.17 -7.46 6.11
N LEU A 155 17.35 -7.99 5.78
CA LEU A 155 17.58 -9.44 5.72
C LEU A 155 17.38 -10.13 7.08
N THR A 156 17.84 -9.50 8.17
CA THR A 156 17.62 -10.02 9.53
C THR A 156 16.14 -9.96 9.93
N ALA A 157 15.39 -8.96 9.48
CA ALA A 157 13.96 -8.85 9.72
C ALA A 157 13.19 -9.99 9.04
N ILE A 158 13.58 -10.41 7.83
CA ILE A 158 13.00 -11.59 7.16
C ILE A 158 13.17 -12.83 8.04
N ALA A 159 14.37 -13.04 8.58
CA ALA A 159 14.64 -14.16 9.48
C ALA A 159 13.82 -14.08 10.77
N ALA A 160 13.65 -12.89 11.34
CA ALA A 160 12.90 -12.66 12.58
C ALA A 160 11.38 -12.84 12.41
N LEU A 161 10.81 -12.43 11.27
CA LEU A 161 9.36 -12.51 11.01
C LEU A 161 8.91 -13.89 10.50
N SER A 162 9.83 -14.77 10.15
CA SER A 162 9.51 -16.09 9.62
C SER A 162 9.06 -17.04 10.72
N GLN A 163 7.76 -17.05 11.00
CA GLN A 163 7.16 -17.96 11.98
C GLN A 163 7.29 -19.44 11.54
N GLY A 164 7.62 -20.31 12.50
CA GLY A 164 7.74 -21.76 12.30
C GLY A 164 9.11 -22.25 11.83
N SER A 165 9.71 -21.66 10.78
CA SER A 165 11.04 -22.07 10.30
C SER A 165 11.85 -20.92 9.71
N THR A 166 12.85 -20.46 10.46
CA THR A 166 13.80 -19.41 10.04
C THR A 166 14.54 -19.77 8.76
N ILE A 167 14.88 -21.05 8.56
CA ILE A 167 15.57 -21.52 7.34
C ILE A 167 14.68 -21.36 6.11
N LYS A 168 13.40 -21.73 6.19
CA LYS A 168 12.46 -21.55 5.07
C LYS A 168 12.26 -20.07 4.75
N GLY A 169 12.22 -19.23 5.79
CA GLY A 169 12.19 -17.78 5.68
C GLY A 169 13.39 -17.20 4.93
N LEU A 170 14.59 -17.58 5.36
CA LEU A 170 15.84 -17.16 4.72
C LEU A 170 15.95 -17.65 3.27
N LEU A 171 15.56 -18.90 2.99
CA LEU A 171 15.54 -19.43 1.62
C LEU A 171 14.55 -18.67 0.73
N ALA A 172 13.37 -18.34 1.23
CA ALA A 172 12.39 -17.52 0.51
C ALA A 172 12.92 -16.08 0.30
N GLY A 173 13.61 -15.50 1.29
CA GLY A 173 14.27 -14.20 1.18
C GLY A 173 15.38 -14.19 0.12
N LEU A 174 16.24 -15.20 0.11
CA LEU A 174 17.29 -15.36 -0.91
C LEU A 174 16.71 -15.55 -2.31
N PHE A 175 15.61 -16.29 -2.42
CA PHE A 175 14.88 -16.45 -3.68
C PHE A 175 14.24 -15.14 -4.15
N GLY A 176 13.67 -14.35 -3.24
CA GLY A 176 13.18 -13.01 -3.56
C GLY A 176 14.31 -12.07 -4.01
N LEU A 177 15.46 -12.15 -3.35
CA LEU A 177 16.63 -11.34 -3.68
C LEU A 177 17.19 -11.68 -5.07
N SER A 178 17.25 -12.96 -5.43
CA SER A 178 17.70 -13.37 -6.77
C SER A 178 16.77 -12.86 -7.86
N ILE A 179 15.44 -12.88 -7.65
CA ILE A 179 14.48 -12.27 -8.58
C ILE A 179 14.67 -10.74 -8.66
N ALA A 180 14.90 -10.07 -7.52
CA ALA A 180 15.09 -8.63 -7.48
C ALA A 180 16.37 -8.16 -8.20
N THR A 181 17.37 -9.04 -8.37
CA THR A 181 18.58 -8.74 -9.15
C THR A 181 18.40 -8.85 -10.67
N ILE A 182 17.25 -9.30 -11.15
CA ILE A 182 16.95 -9.36 -12.59
C ILE A 182 16.69 -7.95 -13.11
N GLY A 183 17.40 -7.56 -14.17
CA GLY A 183 17.25 -6.27 -14.84
C GLY A 183 18.48 -5.38 -14.71
N SER A 184 18.31 -4.10 -15.01
CA SER A 184 19.38 -3.11 -15.01
C SER A 184 19.70 -2.61 -13.59
N ASP A 185 20.97 -2.67 -13.21
CA ASP A 185 21.45 -2.10 -11.95
C ASP A 185 21.34 -0.55 -12.02
N PRO A 186 20.60 0.10 -11.11
CA PRO A 186 20.35 1.54 -11.18
C PRO A 186 21.57 2.41 -10.88
N LEU A 187 22.62 1.86 -10.26
CA LEU A 187 23.86 2.59 -9.95
C LEU A 187 24.87 2.49 -11.09
N THR A 188 24.98 1.30 -11.69
CA THR A 188 26.05 1.00 -12.65
C THR A 188 25.57 0.86 -14.10
N GLY A 189 24.26 0.71 -14.32
CA GLY A 189 23.65 0.53 -15.64
C GLY A 189 23.87 -0.87 -16.25
N PHE A 190 24.62 -1.75 -15.60
CA PHE A 190 24.83 -3.11 -16.09
C PHE A 190 23.57 -3.95 -15.88
N THR A 191 23.14 -4.64 -16.93
CA THR A 191 22.03 -5.59 -16.85
C THR A 191 22.50 -6.91 -16.26
N ARG A 192 21.76 -7.42 -15.28
CA ARG A 192 21.98 -8.72 -14.64
C ARG A 192 20.80 -9.64 -14.97
N PHE A 193 21.08 -10.89 -15.31
CA PHE A 193 20.06 -11.92 -15.56
C PHE A 193 19.00 -11.54 -16.63
N ASN A 194 19.36 -10.79 -17.68
CA ASN A 194 18.43 -10.45 -18.77
C ASN A 194 18.24 -11.58 -19.82
N PHE A 195 19.08 -12.61 -19.81
CA PHE A 195 19.06 -13.74 -20.73
C PHE A 195 18.94 -13.36 -22.23
N GLY A 196 19.45 -12.18 -22.62
CA GLY A 196 19.36 -11.65 -23.99
C GLY A 196 17.96 -11.20 -24.41
N ARG A 197 17.02 -11.02 -23.48
CA ARG A 197 15.65 -10.58 -23.73
C ARG A 197 15.46 -9.12 -23.29
N PRO A 198 15.21 -8.17 -24.21
CA PRO A 198 15.03 -6.76 -23.87
C PRO A 198 13.79 -6.51 -22.99
N GLU A 199 12.80 -7.40 -23.02
CA GLU A 199 11.58 -7.27 -22.21
C GLU A 199 11.84 -7.36 -20.70
N ILE A 200 12.95 -7.97 -20.29
CA ILE A 200 13.32 -8.20 -18.88
C ILE A 200 14.42 -7.23 -18.43
N GLU A 201 14.86 -6.33 -19.30
CA GLU A 201 15.90 -5.34 -19.02
C GLU A 201 15.46 -4.33 -17.94
N GLY A 202 14.16 -4.04 -17.89
CA GLY A 202 13.53 -3.25 -16.82
C GLY A 202 13.34 -4.03 -15.50
N GLY A 203 13.71 -5.30 -15.48
CA GLY A 203 13.53 -6.20 -14.33
C GLY A 203 12.09 -6.64 -14.11
N VAL A 204 11.88 -7.43 -13.05
CA VAL A 204 10.55 -7.89 -12.65
C VAL A 204 9.92 -6.84 -11.74
N THR A 205 8.79 -6.25 -12.15
CA THR A 205 8.11 -5.27 -11.31
C THR A 205 7.62 -5.92 -10.02
N LEU A 206 7.92 -5.31 -8.88
CA LEU A 206 7.55 -5.82 -7.55
C LEU A 206 6.03 -6.03 -7.43
N VAL A 207 5.25 -5.13 -8.05
CA VAL A 207 3.79 -5.22 -8.10
C VAL A 207 3.35 -6.49 -8.84
N ALA A 208 3.83 -6.73 -10.06
CA ALA A 208 3.45 -7.91 -10.83
C ALA A 208 3.86 -9.22 -10.12
N LEU A 209 5.04 -9.25 -9.51
CA LEU A 209 5.54 -10.41 -8.77
C LEU A 209 4.61 -10.78 -7.60
N PHE A 210 4.33 -9.82 -6.72
CA PHE A 210 3.45 -10.06 -5.57
C PHE A 210 2.04 -10.42 -6.00
N MET A 211 1.49 -9.71 -6.99
CA MET A 211 0.15 -10.02 -7.52
C MET A 211 0.08 -11.44 -8.09
N GLY A 212 1.10 -11.88 -8.84
CA GLY A 212 1.17 -13.23 -9.38
C GLY A 212 1.22 -14.29 -8.29
N ILE A 213 2.12 -14.12 -7.30
CA ILE A 213 2.27 -15.09 -6.20
C ILE A 213 0.99 -15.18 -5.37
N PHE A 214 0.39 -14.05 -4.99
CA PHE A 214 -0.85 -14.03 -4.21
C PHE A 214 -2.05 -14.57 -5.00
N ALA A 215 -2.21 -14.19 -6.27
CA ALA A 215 -3.31 -14.68 -7.10
C ALA A 215 -3.21 -16.19 -7.35
N ILE A 216 -2.00 -16.71 -7.65
CA ILE A 216 -1.79 -18.15 -7.84
C ILE A 216 -2.05 -18.91 -6.53
N SER A 217 -1.54 -18.41 -5.41
CA SER A 217 -1.78 -19.01 -4.09
C SER A 217 -3.27 -19.11 -3.78
N GLU A 218 -4.01 -18.03 -4.02
CA GLU A 218 -5.44 -17.97 -3.77
C GLU A 218 -6.23 -18.90 -4.71
N LEU A 219 -5.88 -18.93 -6.01
CA LEU A 219 -6.47 -19.86 -6.96
C LEU A 219 -6.28 -21.32 -6.53
N MET A 220 -5.09 -21.71 -6.06
CA MET A 220 -4.86 -23.07 -5.57
C MET A 220 -5.72 -23.39 -4.34
N ILE A 221 -5.84 -22.47 -3.38
CA ILE A 221 -6.67 -22.64 -2.19
C ILE A 221 -8.15 -22.80 -2.59
N GLN A 222 -8.63 -22.00 -3.55
CA GLN A 222 -10.01 -22.08 -4.02
C GLN A 222 -10.32 -23.37 -4.79
N ILE A 223 -9.34 -23.94 -5.50
CA ILE A 223 -9.48 -25.26 -6.13
C ILE A 223 -9.61 -26.36 -5.07
N GLU A 224 -8.79 -26.31 -4.00
CA GLU A 224 -8.83 -27.30 -2.91
C GLU A 224 -10.10 -27.16 -2.05
N LYS A 225 -10.48 -25.93 -1.75
CA LYS A 225 -11.64 -25.57 -0.92
C LYS A 225 -12.46 -24.53 -1.67
N PRO A 226 -13.38 -24.95 -2.55
CA PRO A 226 -14.24 -24.01 -3.27
C PRO A 226 -15.09 -23.23 -2.26
N ILE A 227 -14.68 -22.00 -1.99
CA ILE A 227 -15.41 -21.09 -1.13
C ILE A 227 -16.70 -20.73 -1.88
N ARG A 228 -17.85 -21.05 -1.29
CA ARG A 228 -19.14 -20.58 -1.79
C ARG A 228 -19.11 -19.06 -1.72
N VAL A 229 -19.21 -18.40 -2.87
CA VAL A 229 -19.47 -16.96 -2.96
C VAL A 229 -20.73 -16.69 -2.14
N PHE A 230 -20.56 -16.17 -0.93
CA PHE A 230 -21.70 -15.77 -0.13
C PHE A 230 -22.37 -14.63 -0.88
N GLN A 231 -23.64 -14.83 -1.22
CA GLN A 231 -24.49 -13.75 -1.70
C GLN A 231 -24.59 -12.74 -0.56
N THR A 232 -23.73 -11.71 -0.56
CA THR A 232 -23.94 -10.56 0.30
C THR A 232 -25.16 -9.84 -0.25
N THR A 233 -26.33 -10.13 0.30
CA THR A 233 -27.57 -9.40 0.03
C THR A 233 -27.54 -8.00 0.63
N ASP A 234 -26.60 -7.75 1.54
CA ASP A 234 -26.40 -6.44 2.14
C ASP A 234 -25.61 -5.53 1.21
N ARG A 235 -26.14 -4.32 1.00
CA ARG A 235 -25.44 -3.25 0.32
C ARG A 235 -24.07 -3.07 0.99
N LEU A 236 -23.00 -3.28 0.22
CA LEU A 236 -21.64 -2.90 0.60
C LEU A 236 -21.65 -1.38 0.82
N GLY A 237 -21.82 -0.99 2.07
CA GLY A 237 -21.89 0.38 2.53
C GLY A 237 -21.26 0.47 3.90
N VAL A 238 -20.75 1.66 4.23
CA VAL A 238 -20.17 1.93 5.55
C VAL A 238 -21.27 1.68 6.59
N ALA A 239 -21.12 0.61 7.37
CA ALA A 239 -22.13 0.25 8.35
C ALA A 239 -22.15 1.34 9.44
N PHE A 240 -23.30 1.99 9.62
CA PHE A 240 -23.48 3.12 10.54
C PHE A 240 -23.35 2.81 12.06
N PRO A 241 -23.33 1.56 12.59
CA PRO A 241 -22.96 1.34 14.00
C PRO A 241 -21.43 1.45 14.22
N MET A 242 -20.83 2.47 13.62
CA MET A 242 -19.41 2.84 13.52
C MET A 242 -18.78 3.12 14.89
N PHE A 243 -19.38 4.00 15.70
CA PHE A 243 -18.82 4.38 16.99
C PHE A 243 -19.09 3.35 18.09
N ARG A 244 -20.22 2.63 17.99
CA ARG A 244 -20.60 1.65 19.00
C ARG A 244 -19.69 0.43 18.98
N CYS A 245 -19.31 -0.06 17.80
CA CYS A 245 -18.41 -1.21 17.67
C CYS A 245 -16.96 -0.87 18.08
N LEU A 246 -16.47 0.31 17.68
CA LEU A 246 -15.15 0.80 18.08
C LEU A 246 -15.06 1.02 19.60
N TRP A 247 -16.08 1.62 20.22
CA TRP A 247 -16.12 1.85 21.66
C TRP A 247 -16.25 0.55 22.48
N THR A 248 -17.04 -0.43 22.01
CA THR A 248 -17.18 -1.72 22.71
C THR A 248 -15.97 -2.65 22.58
N ARG A 249 -15.16 -2.51 21.52
CA ARG A 249 -13.96 -3.33 21.29
C ARG A 249 -12.63 -2.57 21.47
N ALA A 250 -12.64 -1.28 21.81
CA ALA A 250 -11.44 -0.48 22.04
C ALA A 250 -10.48 -1.14 23.05
N PHE A 251 -11.02 -1.72 24.13
CA PHE A 251 -10.23 -2.42 25.14
C PHE A 251 -9.61 -3.74 24.64
N GLY A 252 -10.24 -4.40 23.66
CA GLY A 252 -9.70 -5.60 23.01
C GLY A 252 -8.57 -5.29 22.03
N LEU A 253 -8.68 -4.17 21.30
CA LEU A 253 -7.67 -3.72 20.33
C LEU A 253 -6.35 -3.31 20.98
N ILE A 254 -6.41 -2.69 22.17
CA ILE A 254 -5.20 -2.30 22.94
C ILE A 254 -4.48 -3.53 23.51
N ARG A 255 -5.19 -4.64 23.74
CA ARG A 255 -4.63 -5.86 24.35
C ARG A 255 -4.08 -6.85 23.32
N SER A 256 -4.40 -6.69 22.03
CA SER A 256 -3.96 -7.59 20.95
C SER A 256 -2.84 -7.05 20.07
N SER A 257 -2.25 -5.90 20.44
CA SER A 257 -0.99 -5.38 19.87
C SER A 257 0.18 -5.78 20.77
#